data_AF-A0A3A9S8P5-F1
#
_entry.id   AF-A0A3A9S8P5-F1
#
_cell.length_a   1.000
_cell.length_b   1.000
_cell.length_c   1.000
_cell.angle_alpha   90.00
_cell.angle_beta   90.00
_cell.angle_gamma   90.00
#
_symmetry.space_group_name_H-M   'P 1'
#
loop_
_entity.id
_entity.type
_entity.pdbx_description
1 polymer ?
#
loop_
_entity_poly.entity_id
_entity_poly.type
_entity_poly.pdbx_seq_one_letter_code
_entity_poly.pdbx_strand_id
1 'polypeptide(L)'
;MFANGEKSAFLAGDFVIISMDDNKIEMQSGATGQFWLVRKFDQAGYPPVVLYHKHSEHSKYHVHFVYGQDNALLAYSEIRQHDRYILKREAKRKTITKLSNFQLLSAMV
;
A
#
# COMPACT_ATOMS: atom_id res chain seq x y z
N MET A 1 3.32 19.79 6.13
CA MET A 1 2.03 19.87 5.43
C MET A 1 2.15 19.41 3.99
N PHE A 2 1.11 18.78 3.44
CA PHE A 2 1.07 18.39 2.03
C PHE A 2 0.86 19.58 1.10
N ALA A 3 1.62 19.63 0.01
CA ALA A 3 1.40 20.56 -1.08
C ALA A 3 0.13 20.18 -1.88
N ASN A 4 -0.49 21.16 -2.53
CA ASN A 4 -1.70 20.94 -3.33
C ASN A 4 -1.50 19.91 -4.45
N GLY A 5 -0.31 19.89 -5.07
CA GLY A 5 0.03 18.89 -6.09
C GLY A 5 0.07 17.46 -5.52
N GLU A 6 0.57 17.29 -4.29
CA GLU A 6 0.58 15.99 -3.61
C GLU A 6 -0.85 15.55 -3.29
N LYS A 7 -1.65 16.42 -2.65
CA LYS A 7 -3.06 16.13 -2.33
C LYS A 7 -3.84 15.75 -3.60
N SER A 8 -3.66 16.50 -4.69
CA SER A 8 -4.32 16.25 -5.97
C SER A 8 -3.95 14.90 -6.57
N ALA A 9 -2.68 14.49 -6.47
CA ALA A 9 -2.24 13.17 -6.96
C ALA A 9 -2.93 12.02 -6.23
N PHE A 10 -3.08 12.10 -4.90
CA PHE A 10 -3.81 11.08 -4.13
C PHE A 10 -5.31 11.10 -4.42
N LEU A 11 -5.92 12.28 -4.54
CA LEU A 11 -7.35 12.43 -4.83
C LEU A 11 -7.74 11.95 -6.25
N ALA A 12 -6.87 12.17 -7.24
CA ALA A 12 -7.09 11.71 -8.61
C ALA A 12 -6.70 10.23 -8.81
N GLY A 13 -6.05 9.62 -7.83
CA GLY A 13 -5.64 8.22 -7.86
C GLY A 13 -6.83 7.27 -7.65
N ASP A 14 -6.57 5.99 -7.93
CA ASP A 14 -7.52 4.90 -7.67
C ASP A 14 -7.47 4.50 -6.17
N PHE A 15 -7.92 5.43 -5.34
CA PHE A 15 -7.96 5.32 -3.89
C PHE A 15 -9.30 5.78 -3.34
N VAL A 16 -9.78 5.09 -2.31
CA VAL A 16 -10.85 5.60 -1.46
C VAL A 16 -10.21 6.34 -0.30
N ILE A 17 -10.40 7.67 -0.24
CA ILE A 17 -9.89 8.48 0.86
C ILE A 17 -10.77 8.28 2.10
N ILE A 18 -10.14 7.87 3.20
CA ILE A 18 -10.81 7.64 4.49
C ILE A 18 -10.74 8.89 5.35
N SER A 19 -9.55 9.50 5.42
CA SER A 19 -9.31 10.72 6.18
C SER A 19 -8.19 11.51 5.52
N MET A 20 -8.35 12.83 5.45
CA MET A 20 -7.32 13.72 4.92
C MET A 20 -7.27 14.98 5.78
N ASP A 21 -6.07 15.32 6.25
CA ASP A 21 -5.77 16.62 6.84
C ASP A 21 -4.46 17.16 6.27
N ASP A 22 -3.95 18.24 6.84
CA ASP A 22 -2.76 18.91 6.33
C ASP A 22 -1.47 18.09 6.47
N ASN A 23 -1.43 17.14 7.40
CA ASN A 23 -0.22 16.35 7.69
C ASN A 23 -0.46 14.84 7.56
N LYS A 24 -1.68 14.37 7.30
CA LYS A 24 -1.96 12.97 7.01
C LYS A 24 -2.91 12.76 5.83
N ILE A 25 -2.71 11.65 5.11
CA ILE A 25 -3.66 11.10 4.14
C ILE A 25 -3.82 9.61 4.46
N GLU A 26 -4.98 9.21 4.95
CA GLU A 26 -5.39 7.83 5.14
C GLU A 26 -6.32 7.39 4.00
N MET A 27 -6.01 6.26 3.39
CA MET A 27 -6.71 5.78 2.21
C MET A 27 -6.71 4.26 2.11
N GLN A 28 -7.65 3.75 1.33
CA GLN A 28 -7.69 2.36 0.89
C GLN A 28 -7.40 2.30 -0.62
N SER A 29 -6.53 1.37 -1.04
CA SER A 29 -6.30 1.07 -2.45
C SER A 29 -7.55 0.44 -3.07
N GLY A 30 -8.07 1.03 -4.16
CA GLY A 30 -9.16 0.44 -4.93
C GLY A 30 -8.74 -0.88 -5.61
N ALA A 31 -7.46 -1.04 -5.89
CA ALA A 31 -6.92 -2.20 -6.59
C ALA A 31 -6.78 -3.44 -5.68
N THR A 32 -6.37 -3.27 -4.43
CA THR A 32 -6.05 -4.39 -3.52
C THR A 32 -6.88 -4.41 -2.24
N GLY A 33 -7.68 -3.37 -1.98
CA GLY A 33 -8.41 -3.20 -0.72
C GLY A 33 -7.52 -2.96 0.50
N GLN A 34 -6.22 -2.79 0.31
CA GLN A 34 -5.26 -2.57 1.38
C GLN A 34 -5.21 -1.11 1.82
N PHE A 35 -4.86 -0.90 3.07
CA PHE A 35 -4.93 0.42 3.69
C PHE A 35 -3.54 1.04 3.83
N TRP A 36 -3.50 2.34 3.60
CA TRP A 36 -2.30 3.15 3.57
C TRP A 36 -2.51 4.44 4.36
N LEU A 37 -1.46 4.90 5.02
CA LEU A 37 -1.44 6.18 5.70
C LEU A 37 -0.11 6.87 5.37
N VAL A 38 -0.18 7.99 4.67
CA VAL A 38 0.98 8.86 4.43
C VAL A 38 0.93 9.96 5.48
N ARG A 39 2.00 10.12 6.26
CA ARG A 39 2.10 11.15 7.28
C ARG A 39 3.34 12.00 7.06
N LYS A 40 3.16 13.32 7.11
CA LYS A 40 4.25 14.28 7.18
C LYS A 40 4.50 14.71 8.62
N PHE A 41 5.76 14.90 8.98
CA PHE A 41 6.17 15.45 10.27
C PHE A 41 6.90 16.77 10.07
N ASP A 42 6.57 17.75 10.89
CA ASP A 42 7.19 19.07 10.98
C ASP A 42 8.12 19.21 12.20
N GLN A 43 8.13 18.21 13.08
CA GLN A 43 8.94 18.19 14.28
C GLN A 43 10.41 17.90 13.98
N ALA A 44 11.31 18.70 14.56
CA ALA A 44 12.75 18.45 14.49
C ALA A 44 13.11 17.06 15.03
N GLY A 45 13.98 16.35 14.30
CA GLY A 45 14.39 14.98 14.64
C GLY A 45 13.44 13.88 14.14
N TYR A 46 12.30 14.24 13.54
CA TYR A 46 11.41 13.28 12.89
C TYR A 46 11.69 13.21 11.38
N PRO A 47 11.43 12.06 10.74
CA PRO A 47 11.53 11.96 9.29
C PRO A 47 10.45 12.80 8.59
N PRO A 48 10.76 13.45 7.45
CA PRO A 48 9.81 14.30 6.75
C PRO A 48 8.51 13.61 6.35
N VAL A 49 8.59 12.40 5.79
CA VAL A 49 7.43 11.63 5.34
C VAL A 49 7.56 10.17 5.77
N VAL A 50 6.49 9.59 6.29
CA VAL A 50 6.39 8.17 6.63
C VAL A 50 5.17 7.57 5.94
N LEU A 51 5.38 6.44 5.29
CA LEU A 51 4.32 5.61 4.72
C LEU A 51 4.05 4.45 5.66
N TYR A 52 2.82 4.37 6.16
CA TYR A 52 2.31 3.27 6.97
C TYR A 52 1.37 2.40 6.15
N HIS A 53 1.31 1.13 6.53
CA HIS A 53 0.53 0.11 5.83
C HIS A 53 -0.20 -0.81 6.82
N LYS A 54 -1.41 -1.25 6.47
CA LYS A 54 -2.07 -2.40 7.09
C LYS A 54 -2.85 -3.21 6.03
N HIS A 55 -2.89 -4.52 6.21
CA HIS A 55 -3.47 -5.43 5.20
C HIS A 55 -5.00 -5.50 5.24
N SER A 56 -5.62 -5.15 6.36
CA SER A 56 -7.08 -5.17 6.55
C SER A 56 -7.52 -4.09 7.52
N GLU A 57 -8.81 -3.81 7.59
CA GLU A 57 -9.39 -2.77 8.45
C GLU A 57 -9.01 -2.96 9.92
N HIS A 58 -9.06 -4.21 10.41
CA HIS A 58 -8.78 -4.58 11.81
C HIS A 58 -7.29 -4.78 12.11
N SER A 59 -6.42 -4.76 11.10
CA SER A 59 -4.98 -4.90 11.30
C SER A 59 -4.38 -3.62 11.88
N LYS A 60 -3.28 -3.74 12.63
CA LYS A 60 -2.52 -2.56 13.08
C LYS A 60 -1.67 -2.01 11.93
N TYR A 61 -1.58 -0.68 11.87
CA TYR A 61 -0.61 -0.01 10.99
C TYR A 61 0.81 -0.34 11.40
N HIS A 62 1.67 -0.63 10.43
CA HIS A 62 3.11 -0.72 10.58
C HIS A 62 3.81 0.24 9.62
N VAL A 63 5.03 0.65 9.97
CA VAL A 63 5.87 1.47 9.08
C VAL A 63 6.26 0.62 7.88
N HIS A 64 5.95 1.10 6.69
CA HIS A 64 6.36 0.49 5.43
C HIS A 64 7.64 1.15 4.92
N PHE A 65 7.66 2.47 4.83
CA PHE A 65 8.83 3.25 4.43
C PHE A 65 8.94 4.58 5.17
N VAL A 66 10.18 5.05 5.27
CA VAL A 66 10.55 6.37 5.80
C VAL A 66 11.34 7.10 4.72
N TYR A 67 10.90 8.31 4.35
CA TYR A 67 11.55 9.11 3.32
C TYR A 67 12.31 10.27 3.96
N GLY A 68 13.57 10.44 3.55
CA GLY A 68 14.39 11.58 3.96
C GLY A 68 14.09 12.88 3.20
N GLN A 69 13.21 12.84 2.21
CA GLN A 69 12.79 14.00 1.42
C GLN A 69 11.34 14.34 1.77
N ASP A 70 11.01 15.63 1.82
CA ASP A 70 9.64 16.10 2.00
C ASP A 70 8.85 16.00 0.68
N ASN A 71 8.65 14.77 0.21
CA ASN A 71 7.95 14.48 -1.04
C ASN A 71 7.07 13.24 -0.90
N ALA A 72 5.77 13.45 -0.75
CA ALA A 72 4.78 12.39 -0.60
C ALA A 72 4.49 11.62 -1.90
N LEU A 73 4.91 12.14 -3.07
CA LEU A 73 4.75 11.41 -4.34
C LEU A 73 5.64 10.15 -4.39
N LEU A 74 6.68 10.08 -3.57
CA LEU A 74 7.46 8.86 -3.36
C LEU A 74 6.59 7.77 -2.72
N ALA A 75 5.81 8.13 -1.70
CA ALA A 75 4.86 7.23 -1.06
C ALA A 75 3.76 6.79 -2.03
N TYR A 76 3.22 7.71 -2.83
CA TYR A 76 2.26 7.37 -3.90
C TYR A 76 2.82 6.31 -4.86
N SER A 77 4.05 6.51 -5.33
CA SER A 77 4.71 5.60 -6.28
C SER A 77 4.91 4.21 -5.69
N GLU A 78 5.31 4.15 -4.42
CA GLU A 78 5.51 2.91 -3.67
C GLU A 78 4.19 2.15 -3.50
N ILE A 79 3.11 2.82 -3.12
CA ILE A 79 1.78 2.21 -2.99
C ILE A 79 1.37 1.54 -4.32
N ARG A 80 1.53 2.25 -5.45
CA ARG A 80 1.19 1.70 -6.78
C ARG A 80 2.08 0.52 -7.15
N GLN A 81 3.36 0.53 -6.76
CA GLN A 81 4.26 -0.60 -6.97
C GLN A 81 3.86 -1.82 -6.13
N HIS A 82 3.53 -1.59 -4.86
CA HIS A 82 3.05 -2.62 -3.96
C HIS A 82 1.75 -3.26 -4.48
N ASP A 83 0.80 -2.45 -4.95
CA ASP A 83 -0.45 -2.95 -5.53
C ASP A 83 -0.19 -3.86 -6.74
N ARG A 84 0.69 -3.44 -7.66
CA ARG A 84 1.09 -4.28 -8.81
C ARG A 84 1.70 -5.61 -8.36
N TYR A 85 2.54 -5.59 -7.32
CA TYR A 85 3.14 -6.79 -6.77
C TYR A 85 2.07 -7.75 -6.21
N ILE A 86 1.13 -7.24 -5.41
CA ILE A 86 0.06 -8.05 -4.81
C ILE A 86 -0.82 -8.65 -5.90
N LEU A 87 -1.28 -7.87 -6.87
CA LEU A 87 -2.10 -8.36 -7.98
C LEU A 87 -1.38 -9.44 -8.79
N LYS A 88 -0.10 -9.24 -9.11
CA LYS A 88 0.72 -10.24 -9.81
C LYS A 88 0.87 -11.52 -8.99
N ARG A 89 1.08 -11.39 -7.67
CA ARG A 89 1.19 -12.53 -6.75
C ARG A 89 -0.12 -13.32 -6.69
N GLU A 90 -1.26 -12.65 -6.64
CA GLU A 90 -2.57 -13.29 -6.61
C GLU A 90 -2.93 -13.96 -7.94
N ALA A 91 -2.64 -13.32 -9.07
CA ALA A 91 -2.80 -13.92 -10.39
C ALA A 91 -2.00 -15.22 -10.50
N LYS A 92 -0.73 -15.22 -10.06
CA LYS A 92 0.10 -16.44 -10.01
C LYS A 92 -0.48 -17.52 -9.11
N ARG A 93 -1.02 -17.15 -7.93
CA ARG A 93 -1.66 -18.12 -7.02
C ARG A 93 -2.91 -18.74 -7.63
N LYS A 94 -3.66 -18.02 -8.46
CA LYS A 94 -4.83 -18.56 -9.19
C LYS A 94 -4.43 -19.52 -10.31
N THR A 95 -3.27 -19.30 -10.94
CA THR A 95 -2.76 -20.18 -12.02
C THR A 95 -2.02 -21.42 -11.51
N ILE A 96 -1.63 -21.46 -10.23
CA ILE A 96 -1.00 -22.64 -9.63
C ILE A 96 -2.09 -23.62 -9.20
N THR A 97 -2.09 -24.82 -9.76
CA THR A 97 -3.03 -25.89 -9.41
C THR A 97 -2.84 -26.30 -7.95
N LYS A 98 -3.92 -26.33 -7.16
CA LYS A 98 -3.94 -26.88 -5.79
C LYS A 98 -3.99 -28.41 -5.78
N LEU A 99 -3.25 -29.07 -6.68
CA LEU A 99 -3.13 -30.53 -6.60
C LEU A 99 -2.22 -30.84 -5.42
N SER A 100 -2.73 -31.63 -4.47
CA SER A 100 -1.90 -32.14 -3.38
C SER A 100 -0.89 -33.15 -3.92
N ASN A 101 0.24 -33.32 -3.24
CA ASN A 101 1.22 -34.36 -3.58
C ASN A 101 0.57 -35.74 -3.71
N PHE A 102 -0.45 -36.02 -2.89
CA PHE A 102 -1.20 -37.27 -2.96
C PHE A 102 -1.93 -37.43 -4.30
N GLN A 103 -2.61 -36.39 -4.80
CA GLN A 103 -3.31 -36.42 -6.09
C GLN A 103 -2.34 -36.55 -7.28
N LEU A 104 -1.13 -35.99 -7.16
CA LEU A 104 -0.09 -36.13 -8.17
C LEU A 104 0.47 -37.56 -8.20
N LEU A 105 0.72 -38.15 -7.03
CA LEU A 105 1.22 -39.51 -6.91
C LEU A 105 0.20 -40.56 -7.37
N SER A 106 -1.10 -40.35 -7.12
CA SER A 106 -2.15 -41.26 -7.58
C SER A 106 -2.35 -41.29 -9.10
N ALA A 107 -1.84 -40.29 -9.83
CA ALA A 107 -1.91 -40.23 -11.29
C ALA A 107 -0.67 -40.84 -11.99
N MET A 108 0.32 -41.28 -11.21
CA MET A 108 1.54 -41.95 -11.71
C MET A 108 1.46 -43.48 -11.67
N VAL A 109 0.31 -44.03 -11.25
CA VAL A 109 0.01 -45.47 -11.15
C VAL A 109 -1.09 -45.81 -12.15
#